data_AF-A0ABD2K575-F1
#
_entry.id   AF-A0ABD2K575-F1
#
_cell.length_a   1.000
_cell.length_b   1.000
_cell.length_c   1.000
_cell.angle_alpha   90.00
_cell.angle_beta   90.00
_cell.angle_gamma   90.00
#
_symmetry.space_group_name_H-M   'P 1'
#
loop_
_entity.id
_entity.type
_entity.pdbx_description
1 polymer ?
#
loop_
_entity_poly.entity_id
_entity_poly.type
_entity_poly.pdbx_seq_one_letter_code
_entity_poly.pdbx_strand_id
1 'polypeptide(L)'
;MEHAKAMDEHLNDTSKLRPAEKNQIALIFGVITCVAGICGVSLGSLIAQHWKTGKFCFAHRRSERADPIVSAVGSFVAAPLMFVAFSLITTDQLLSWFVVFLTILCLCLNWAINVDMLMSIIVPERRSIASAIQILFSHLFGDASGPYLVGAISDFIRGSSDFPADRFHSLIVAFYLPNALLFLSGAAFLGAAYSLPADLKRMEAEKAAAESERRERSPKPTTSATIGPSSANIGPQGRQNEAFE
;
A
#
# COMPACT_ATOMS: atom_id res chain seq x y z
N MET A 1 -11.33 12.17 20.52
CA MET A 1 -10.62 12.40 21.79
C MET A 1 -10.93 13.78 22.35
N GLU A 2 -10.71 14.88 21.61
CA GLU A 2 -11.05 16.23 22.11
C GLU A 2 -12.54 16.39 22.47
N HIS A 3 -13.45 15.91 21.61
CA HIS A 3 -14.89 15.92 21.88
C HIS A 3 -15.30 15.00 23.04
N ALA A 4 -14.65 13.84 23.19
CA ALA A 4 -14.90 12.91 24.30
C ALA A 4 -14.45 13.51 25.64
N LYS A 5 -13.30 14.20 25.65
CA LYS A 5 -12.78 14.88 26.84
C LYS A 5 -13.56 16.14 27.19
N ALA A 6 -14.02 16.91 26.20
CA ALA A 6 -14.93 18.04 26.43
C ALA A 6 -16.27 17.59 27.04
N MET A 7 -16.77 16.41 26.64
CA MET A 7 -17.98 15.80 27.20
C MET A 7 -17.76 15.35 28.66
N ASP A 8 -16.61 14.75 28.97
CA ASP A 8 -16.23 14.32 30.34
C ASP A 8 -16.05 15.52 31.29
N GLU A 9 -15.55 16.65 30.78
CA GLU A 9 -15.40 17.91 31.53
C GLU A 9 -16.68 18.78 31.57
N HIS A 10 -17.84 18.29 31.10
CA HIS A 10 -19.11 19.03 31.00
C HIS A 10 -19.00 20.37 30.22
N LEU A 11 -18.09 20.46 29.25
CA LEU A 11 -17.88 21.66 28.46
C LEU A 11 -18.77 21.66 27.21
N ASN A 12 -19.54 22.74 27.03
CA ASN A 12 -20.44 22.90 25.88
C ASN A 12 -19.74 23.08 24.52
N ASP A 13 -18.41 23.18 24.48
CA ASP A 13 -17.66 23.32 23.24
C ASP A 13 -16.20 22.89 23.42
N THR A 14 -15.62 22.28 22.38
CA THR A 14 -14.19 21.98 22.36
C THR A 14 -13.34 23.25 22.38
N SER A 15 -13.89 24.43 22.04
CA SER A 15 -13.20 25.73 22.15
C SER A 15 -12.82 26.12 23.58
N LYS A 16 -13.48 25.54 24.59
CA LYS A 16 -13.23 25.83 26.02
C LYS A 16 -12.10 24.99 26.63
N LEU A 17 -11.64 23.95 25.93
CA LEU A 17 -10.45 23.18 26.32
C LEU A 17 -9.20 24.06 26.22
N ARG A 18 -8.31 23.98 27.23
CA ARG A 18 -7.08 24.76 27.27
C ARG A 18 -6.24 24.49 26.00
N PRO A 19 -5.69 25.52 25.33
CA PRO A 19 -4.89 25.34 24.11
C PRO A 19 -3.72 24.36 24.29
N ALA A 20 -3.11 24.35 25.49
CA ALA A 20 -2.03 23.44 25.84
C ALA A 20 -2.45 21.96 25.81
N GLU A 21 -3.69 21.65 26.19
CA GLU A 21 -4.19 20.27 26.20
C GLU A 21 -4.55 19.76 24.82
N LYS A 22 -5.11 20.62 23.96
CA LYS A 22 -5.34 20.30 22.54
C LYS A 22 -4.02 20.00 21.83
N ASN A 23 -3.03 20.86 22.02
CA ASN A 23 -1.69 20.66 21.46
C ASN A 23 -1.05 19.37 21.97
N GLN A 24 -1.25 19.01 23.24
CA GLN A 24 -0.74 17.76 23.80
C GLN A 24 -1.42 16.54 23.17
N ILE A 25 -2.75 16.54 23.01
CA ILE A 25 -3.49 15.44 22.38
C ILE A 25 -3.09 15.30 20.90
N ALA A 26 -2.96 16.42 20.18
CA ALA A 26 -2.51 16.44 18.79
C ALA A 26 -1.07 15.94 18.65
N LEU A 27 -0.16 16.33 19.55
CA LEU A 27 1.22 15.84 19.57
C LEU A 27 1.29 14.34 19.82
N ILE A 28 0.56 13.83 20.82
CA ILE A 28 0.54 12.39 21.14
C ILE A 28 0.00 11.60 19.95
N PHE A 29 -1.12 12.03 19.36
CA PHE A 29 -1.70 11.41 18.17
C PHE A 29 -0.72 11.46 16.99
N GLY A 30 -0.05 12.59 16.76
CA GLY A 30 0.95 12.74 15.71
C GLY A 30 2.11 11.78 15.87
N VAL A 31 2.71 11.69 17.07
CA VAL A 31 3.82 10.76 17.35
C VAL A 31 3.39 9.30 17.14
N ILE A 32 2.23 8.92 17.67
CA ILE A 32 1.67 7.57 17.49
C ILE A 32 1.49 7.26 16.01
N THR A 33 0.93 8.21 15.24
CA THR A 33 0.70 8.06 13.81
C THR A 33 2.01 7.92 13.02
N CYS A 34 3.02 8.71 13.35
CA CYS A 34 4.34 8.61 12.70
C CYS A 34 4.99 7.24 12.95
N VAL A 35 5.00 6.78 14.21
CA VAL A 35 5.57 5.47 14.57
C VAL A 35 4.77 4.34 13.91
N ALA A 36 3.43 4.39 14.00
CA ALA A 36 2.56 3.41 13.35
C ALA A 36 2.76 3.36 11.83
N GLY A 37 2.96 4.52 11.18
CA GLY A 37 3.22 4.61 9.75
C GLY A 37 4.54 3.95 9.35
N ILE A 38 5.63 4.29 10.03
CA ILE A 38 6.96 3.69 9.76
C ILE A 38 6.91 2.17 9.99
N CYS A 39 6.35 1.74 11.13
CA CYS A 39 6.20 0.34 11.45
C CYS A 39 5.29 -0.38 10.45
N GLY A 40 4.15 0.21 10.08
CA GLY A 40 3.17 -0.37 9.17
C GLY A 40 3.72 -0.57 7.75
N VAL A 41 4.42 0.42 7.21
CA VAL A 41 5.07 0.30 5.90
C VAL A 41 6.18 -0.76 5.93
N SER A 42 7.03 -0.73 6.96
CA SER A 42 8.11 -1.70 7.12
C SER A 42 7.57 -3.12 7.26
N LEU A 43 6.59 -3.34 8.15
CA LEU A 43 5.96 -4.63 8.36
C LEU A 43 5.22 -5.11 7.11
N GLY A 44 4.51 -4.23 6.40
CA GLY A 44 3.84 -4.59 5.15
C GLY A 44 4.81 -5.09 4.09
N SER A 45 5.87 -4.34 3.82
CA SER A 45 6.90 -4.76 2.87
C SER A 45 7.60 -6.05 3.31
N LEU A 46 7.91 -6.20 4.60
CA LEU A 46 8.52 -7.42 5.12
C LEU A 46 7.59 -8.63 4.98
N ILE A 47 6.31 -8.51 5.35
CA ILE A 47 5.34 -9.61 5.27
C ILE A 47 5.17 -10.04 3.80
N ALA A 48 5.01 -9.10 2.87
CA ALA A 48 4.93 -9.39 1.43
C ALA A 48 6.19 -10.11 0.93
N GLN A 49 7.38 -9.58 1.25
CA GLN A 49 8.65 -10.16 0.79
C GLN A 49 8.91 -11.55 1.40
N HIS A 50 8.62 -11.74 2.69
CA HIS A 50 8.81 -13.04 3.37
C HIS A 50 7.85 -14.10 2.83
N TRP A 51 6.59 -13.73 2.54
CA TRP A 51 5.60 -14.62 1.95
C TRP A 51 5.97 -14.96 0.48
N LYS A 52 6.46 -14.00 -0.31
CA LYS A 52 6.96 -14.23 -1.67
C LYS A 52 8.20 -15.13 -1.72
N THR A 53 9.11 -14.96 -0.76
CA THR A 53 10.41 -15.67 -0.70
C THR A 53 10.30 -17.04 -0.05
N GLY A 54 9.19 -17.34 0.65
CA GLY A 54 8.95 -18.64 1.28
C GLY A 54 9.81 -18.88 2.53
N LYS A 55 10.20 -17.82 3.26
CA LYS A 55 10.88 -17.94 4.56
C LYS A 55 9.87 -17.80 5.70
N PHE A 56 10.06 -18.59 6.77
CA PHE A 56 9.17 -18.74 7.94
C PHE A 56 7.88 -19.57 7.68
N CYS A 57 6.81 -19.43 8.49
CA CYS A 57 5.62 -20.31 8.53
C CYS A 57 4.84 -20.53 7.19
N PHE A 58 5.18 -19.81 6.12
CA PHE A 58 4.54 -19.89 4.80
C PHE A 58 5.40 -20.60 3.73
N ALA A 59 6.45 -21.32 4.14
CA ALA A 59 7.42 -22.01 3.27
C ALA A 59 6.81 -22.95 2.20
N HIS A 60 5.55 -23.38 2.35
CA HIS A 60 4.91 -24.34 1.45
C HIS A 60 4.07 -23.73 0.33
N ARG A 61 3.76 -22.42 0.36
CA ARG A 61 2.81 -21.78 -0.59
C ARG A 61 3.39 -20.49 -1.16
N ARG A 62 4.45 -20.63 -1.96
CA ARG A 62 4.96 -19.54 -2.83
C ARG A 62 3.83 -19.12 -3.75
N SER A 63 3.29 -17.93 -3.54
CA SER A 63 2.17 -17.43 -4.33
C SER A 63 2.33 -15.93 -4.54
N GLU A 64 2.34 -15.51 -5.81
CA GLU A 64 2.17 -14.09 -6.17
C GLU A 64 0.83 -13.52 -5.66
N ARG A 65 -0.09 -14.37 -5.18
CA ARG A 65 -1.33 -13.98 -4.51
C ARG A 65 -1.15 -13.48 -3.08
N ALA A 66 0.08 -13.50 -2.54
CA ALA A 66 0.34 -13.11 -1.16
C ALA A 66 -0.05 -11.66 -0.88
N ASP A 67 0.28 -10.74 -1.79
CA ASP A 67 0.02 -9.30 -1.61
C ASP A 67 -1.46 -8.98 -1.42
N PRO A 68 -2.38 -9.35 -2.34
CA PRO A 68 -3.80 -9.04 -2.16
C PRO A 68 -4.42 -9.79 -0.98
N ILE A 69 -3.94 -10.98 -0.62
CA ILE A 69 -4.43 -11.72 0.56
C ILE A 69 -4.03 -10.99 1.85
N VAL A 70 -2.78 -10.53 1.95
CA VAL A 70 -2.30 -9.79 3.11
C VAL A 70 -3.03 -8.46 3.25
N SER A 71 -3.29 -7.74 2.14
CA SER A 71 -4.10 -6.52 2.13
C SER A 71 -5.57 -6.78 2.51
N ALA A 72 -6.16 -7.89 2.04
CA ALA A 72 -7.52 -8.28 2.40
C ALA A 72 -7.63 -8.57 3.91
N VAL A 73 -6.70 -9.35 4.47
CA VAL A 73 -6.64 -9.63 5.91
C VAL A 73 -6.41 -8.33 6.69
N GLY A 74 -5.49 -7.48 6.26
CA GLY A 74 -5.24 -6.18 6.88
C GLY A 74 -6.49 -5.29 6.91
N SER A 75 -7.24 -5.25 5.82
CA SER A 75 -8.52 -4.51 5.72
C SER A 75 -9.61 -5.10 6.62
N PHE A 76 -9.76 -6.43 6.65
CA PHE A 76 -10.73 -7.10 7.51
C PHE A 76 -10.38 -7.00 8.99
N VAL A 77 -9.10 -6.90 9.36
CA VAL A 77 -8.67 -6.65 10.74
C VAL A 77 -8.83 -5.18 11.10
N ALA A 78 -8.54 -4.27 10.18
CA ALA A 78 -8.68 -2.83 10.41
C ALA A 78 -10.14 -2.39 10.63
N ALA A 79 -11.12 -3.01 9.96
CA ALA A 79 -12.54 -2.68 10.12
C ALA A 79 -13.08 -2.85 11.57
N PRO A 80 -12.98 -4.03 12.22
CA PRO A 80 -13.40 -4.19 13.61
C PRO A 80 -12.53 -3.37 14.56
N LEU A 81 -11.22 -3.20 14.29
CA LEU A 81 -10.37 -2.35 15.12
C LEU A 81 -10.80 -0.89 15.08
N MET A 82 -11.20 -0.38 13.92
CA MET A 82 -11.70 0.99 13.79
C MET A 82 -13.04 1.17 14.53
N PHE A 83 -13.94 0.18 14.45
CA PHE A 83 -15.17 0.17 15.23
C PHE A 83 -14.92 0.19 16.74
N VAL A 84 -13.99 -0.64 17.20
CA VAL A 84 -13.55 -0.74 18.59
C VAL A 84 -12.89 0.58 19.03
N ALA A 85 -12.07 1.21 18.18
CA ALA A 85 -11.43 2.50 18.47
C ALA A 85 -12.44 3.60 18.80
N PHE A 86 -13.56 3.67 18.07
CA PHE A 86 -14.63 4.64 18.35
C PHE A 86 -15.40 4.31 19.61
N SER A 87 -15.63 3.03 19.90
CA SER A 87 -16.35 2.60 21.10
C SER A 87 -15.55 2.88 22.38
N LEU A 88 -14.22 2.76 22.33
CA LEU A 88 -13.35 2.98 23.48
C LEU A 88 -12.96 4.42 23.74
N ILE A 89 -13.18 5.32 22.77
CA ILE A 89 -12.71 6.71 22.85
C ILE A 89 -13.31 7.49 24.04
N THR A 90 -14.44 7.02 24.59
CA THR A 90 -15.13 7.59 25.76
C THR A 90 -14.97 6.75 27.03
N THR A 91 -14.44 5.52 26.92
CA THR A 91 -14.38 4.57 28.04
C THR A 91 -12.97 4.51 28.64
N ASP A 92 -11.95 4.31 27.80
CA ASP A 92 -10.57 4.15 28.26
C ASP A 92 -9.60 4.82 27.27
N GLN A 93 -8.94 5.86 27.76
CA GLN A 93 -7.98 6.66 27.01
C GLN A 93 -6.76 5.85 26.57
N LEU A 94 -6.18 5.02 27.45
CA LEU A 94 -4.95 4.28 27.17
C LEU A 94 -5.19 3.19 26.12
N LEU A 95 -6.28 2.45 26.29
CA LEU A 95 -6.65 1.39 25.37
C LEU A 95 -7.08 1.96 24.01
N SER A 96 -7.76 3.12 23.97
CA SER A 96 -8.06 3.83 22.72
C SER A 96 -6.80 4.21 21.95
N TRP A 97 -5.76 4.74 22.60
CA TRP A 97 -4.47 5.03 21.93
C TRP A 97 -3.83 3.79 21.30
N PHE A 98 -3.86 2.65 22.00
CA PHE A 98 -3.30 1.40 21.48
C PHE A 98 -4.10 0.86 20.29
N VAL A 99 -5.44 0.89 20.35
CA VAL A 99 -6.30 0.44 19.25
C VAL A 99 -6.17 1.36 18.04
N VAL A 100 -6.06 2.68 18.25
CA VAL A 100 -5.78 3.65 17.18
C VAL A 100 -4.43 3.37 16.52
N PHE A 101 -3.37 3.13 17.32
CA PHE A 101 -2.07 2.72 16.80
C PHE A 101 -2.17 1.49 15.90
N LEU A 102 -2.87 0.44 16.37
CA LEU A 102 -3.02 -0.80 15.60
C LEU A 102 -3.85 -0.60 14.34
N THR A 103 -4.91 0.21 14.40
CA THR A 103 -5.74 0.56 13.24
C THR A 103 -4.92 1.28 12.17
N ILE A 104 -4.16 2.30 12.57
CA ILE A 104 -3.26 3.04 11.66
C ILE A 104 -2.20 2.11 11.07
N LEU A 105 -1.62 1.24 11.89
CA LEU A 105 -0.61 0.27 11.44
C LEU A 105 -1.17 -0.66 10.35
N CYS A 106 -2.39 -1.19 10.52
CA CYS A 106 -3.05 -2.01 9.51
C CYS A 106 -3.38 -1.22 8.24
N LEU A 107 -3.82 0.03 8.35
CA LEU A 107 -4.07 0.91 7.19
C LEU A 107 -2.78 1.20 6.41
N CYS A 108 -1.70 1.55 7.10
CA CYS A 108 -0.40 1.81 6.50
C CYS A 108 0.21 0.56 5.86
N LEU A 109 -0.02 -0.61 6.45
CA LEU A 109 0.33 -1.89 5.85
C LEU A 109 -0.39 -2.08 4.51
N ASN A 110 -1.71 -1.86 4.45
CA ASN A 110 -2.46 -1.98 3.19
C ASN A 110 -1.93 -1.04 2.10
N TRP A 111 -1.55 0.18 2.47
CA TRP A 111 -0.95 1.13 1.53
C TRP A 111 0.38 0.62 0.96
N ALA A 112 1.28 0.12 1.81
CA ALA A 112 2.57 -0.42 1.37
C ALA A 112 2.40 -1.63 0.43
N ILE A 113 1.47 -2.53 0.75
CA ILE A 113 1.16 -3.71 -0.08
C ILE A 113 0.59 -3.31 -1.44
N ASN A 114 -0.27 -2.29 -1.50
CA ASN A 114 -0.80 -1.81 -2.78
C ASN A 114 0.30 -1.31 -3.73
N VAL A 115 1.30 -0.61 -3.19
CA VAL A 115 2.44 -0.14 -4.01
C VAL A 115 3.28 -1.33 -4.48
N ASP A 116 3.55 -2.32 -3.63
CA ASP A 116 4.31 -3.53 -4.03
C ASP A 116 3.57 -4.33 -5.11
N MET A 117 2.25 -4.51 -4.94
CA MET A 117 1.40 -5.18 -5.93
C MET A 117 1.41 -4.44 -7.28
N LEU A 118 1.29 -3.12 -7.29
CA LEU A 118 1.35 -2.32 -8.52
C LEU A 118 2.68 -2.54 -9.26
N MET A 119 3.80 -2.51 -8.52
CA MET A 119 5.13 -2.68 -9.11
C MET A 119 5.36 -4.09 -9.66
N SER A 120 4.67 -5.11 -9.13
CA SER A 120 4.75 -6.48 -9.64
C SER A 120 4.08 -6.66 -11.02
N ILE A 121 2.98 -5.96 -11.30
CA ILE A 121 2.20 -6.12 -12.53
C ILE A 121 2.73 -5.24 -13.67
N ILE A 122 3.39 -4.12 -13.34
CA ILE A 122 3.74 -3.07 -14.31
C ILE A 122 5.19 -3.19 -14.79
N VAL A 123 5.38 -3.04 -16.11
CA VAL A 123 6.69 -3.02 -16.78
C VAL A 123 7.52 -1.81 -16.29
N PRO A 124 8.83 -1.97 -15.99
CA PRO A 124 9.67 -0.94 -15.38
C PRO A 124 9.56 0.46 -16.00
N GLU A 125 9.55 0.57 -17.32
CA GLU A 125 9.50 1.86 -18.04
C GLU A 125 8.22 2.68 -17.78
N ARG A 126 7.12 2.03 -17.39
CA ARG A 126 5.80 2.69 -17.20
C ARG A 126 5.40 2.81 -15.73
N ARG A 127 6.22 2.31 -14.80
CA ARG A 127 5.91 2.28 -13.35
C ARG A 127 5.69 3.67 -12.76
N SER A 128 6.43 4.68 -13.21
CA SER A 128 6.31 6.06 -12.70
C SER A 128 4.93 6.66 -12.98
N ILE A 129 4.44 6.54 -14.22
CA ILE A 129 3.12 7.08 -14.61
C ILE A 129 2.01 6.34 -13.87
N ALA A 130 2.08 5.00 -13.81
CA ALA A 130 1.06 4.22 -13.13
C ALA A 130 0.99 4.50 -11.62
N SER A 131 2.14 4.61 -10.96
CA SER A 131 2.21 5.01 -9.55
C SER A 131 1.66 6.42 -9.34
N ALA A 132 1.96 7.35 -10.25
CA ALA A 132 1.44 8.71 -10.18
C ALA A 132 -0.09 8.74 -10.34
N ILE A 133 -0.65 7.99 -11.28
CA ILE A 133 -2.10 7.87 -11.48
C ILE A 133 -2.77 7.26 -10.24
N GLN A 134 -2.20 6.18 -9.67
CA GLN A 134 -2.71 5.57 -8.45
C GLN A 134 -2.74 6.56 -7.28
N ILE A 135 -1.66 7.31 -7.08
CA ILE A 135 -1.56 8.32 -6.02
C ILE A 135 -2.55 9.47 -6.28
N LEU A 136 -2.69 9.93 -7.52
CA LEU A 136 -3.63 10.98 -7.91
C LEU A 136 -5.07 10.59 -7.55
N PHE A 137 -5.51 9.39 -7.95
CA PHE A 137 -6.84 8.91 -7.60
C PHE A 137 -7.02 8.72 -6.10
N SER A 138 -5.98 8.23 -5.40
CA SER A 138 -6.02 8.06 -3.94
C SER A 138 -6.18 9.39 -3.21
N HIS A 139 -5.48 10.45 -3.62
CA HIS A 139 -5.63 11.76 -3.01
C HIS A 139 -6.94 12.44 -3.40
N LEU A 140 -7.39 12.29 -4.65
CA LEU A 140 -8.64 12.91 -5.12
C LEU A 140 -9.87 12.32 -4.41
N PHE A 141 -9.93 10.99 -4.31
CA PHE A 141 -11.07 10.28 -3.72
C PHE A 141 -10.93 9.96 -2.23
N GLY A 142 -9.69 9.90 -1.72
CA GLY A 142 -9.42 9.67 -0.31
C GLY A 142 -9.31 10.99 0.46
N ASP A 143 -8.17 11.66 0.31
CA ASP A 143 -7.81 12.78 1.19
C ASP A 143 -8.62 14.06 0.92
N ALA A 144 -8.92 14.36 -0.35
CA ALA A 144 -9.62 15.58 -0.71
C ALA A 144 -11.13 15.48 -0.48
N SER A 145 -11.75 14.33 -0.79
CA SER A 145 -13.21 14.15 -0.70
C SER A 145 -13.66 13.40 0.56
N GLY A 146 -12.79 12.64 1.22
CA GLY A 146 -13.11 11.90 2.45
C GLY A 146 -13.62 12.79 3.59
N PRO A 147 -12.86 13.83 4.01
CA PRO A 147 -13.31 14.73 5.08
C PRO A 147 -14.62 15.45 4.73
N TYR A 148 -14.78 15.85 3.47
CA TYR A 148 -16.00 16.50 2.99
C TYR A 148 -17.21 15.56 3.06
N LEU A 149 -17.05 14.31 2.60
CA LEU A 149 -18.13 13.32 2.61
C LEU A 149 -18.55 12.95 4.04
N VAL A 150 -17.58 12.71 4.93
CA VAL A 150 -17.84 12.43 6.35
C VAL A 150 -18.51 13.62 7.03
N GLY A 151 -18.06 14.85 6.74
CA GLY A 151 -18.66 16.08 7.27
C GLY A 151 -20.11 16.25 6.81
N ALA A 152 -20.37 16.11 5.51
CA ALA A 152 -21.71 16.24 4.94
C ALA A 152 -22.70 15.20 5.51
N ILE A 153 -22.25 13.96 5.71
CA ILE A 153 -23.06 12.91 6.33
C ILE A 153 -23.29 13.20 7.82
N SER A 154 -22.26 13.65 8.53
CA SER A 154 -22.38 14.05 9.93
C SER A 154 -23.39 15.18 10.11
N ASP A 155 -23.36 16.18 9.23
CA ASP A 155 -24.30 17.32 9.26
C ASP A 155 -25.73 16.88 8.89
N PHE A 156 -25.87 15.96 7.92
CA PHE A 156 -27.17 15.38 7.57
C PHE A 156 -27.80 14.59 8.72
N ILE A 157 -27.01 13.79 9.44
CA ILE A 157 -27.47 12.98 10.59
C ILE A 157 -27.83 13.88 11.78
N ARG A 158 -27.06 14.95 12.01
CA ARG A 158 -27.28 15.89 13.13
C ARG A 158 -28.58 16.69 13.00
N GLY A 159 -28.98 17.05 11.79
CA GLY A 159 -30.14 17.92 11.56
C GLY A 159 -29.96 19.30 12.23
N SER A 160 -31.00 19.79 12.94
CA SER A 160 -31.02 21.11 13.59
C SER A 160 -30.62 21.11 15.08
N SER A 161 -30.04 20.02 15.58
CA SER A 161 -29.63 19.90 16.99
C SER A 161 -28.26 20.55 17.24
N ASP A 162 -28.16 21.43 18.25
CA ASP A 162 -26.92 22.16 18.59
C ASP A 162 -26.18 21.61 19.81
N PHE A 163 -26.63 20.47 20.37
CA PHE A 163 -25.99 19.89 21.54
C PHE A 163 -24.63 19.24 21.19
N PRO A 164 -23.59 19.41 22.02
CA PRO A 164 -22.24 18.88 21.74
C PRO A 164 -22.18 17.35 21.70
N ALA A 165 -23.03 16.68 22.49
CA ALA A 165 -23.15 15.23 22.49
C ALA A 165 -23.70 14.72 21.14
N ASP A 166 -24.67 15.42 20.56
CA ASP A 166 -25.26 15.07 19.26
C ASP A 166 -24.26 15.30 18.11
N ARG A 167 -23.42 16.33 18.20
CA ARG A 167 -22.31 16.56 17.25
C ARG A 167 -21.31 15.42 17.27
N PHE A 168 -20.95 14.95 18.46
CA PHE A 168 -20.01 13.85 18.62
C PHE A 168 -20.60 12.51 18.14
N HIS A 169 -21.87 12.26 18.48
CA HIS A 169 -22.57 11.04 18.05
C HIS A 169 -22.74 11.00 16.53
N SER A 170 -23.19 12.10 15.92
CA SER A 170 -23.36 12.19 14.46
C SER A 170 -22.04 11.98 13.72
N LEU A 171 -20.93 12.47 14.28
CA LEU A 171 -19.60 12.25 13.72
C LEU A 171 -19.17 10.77 13.82
N ILE A 172 -19.39 10.10 14.95
CA ILE A 172 -19.12 8.66 15.09
C ILE A 172 -19.96 7.87 14.08
N VAL A 173 -21.24 8.21 13.91
CA VAL A 173 -22.11 7.53 12.94
C VAL A 173 -21.62 7.77 11.52
N ALA A 174 -21.15 8.98 11.19
CA ALA A 174 -20.54 9.26 9.89
C ALA A 174 -19.28 8.43 9.64
N PHE A 175 -18.51 8.09 10.68
CA PHE A 175 -17.35 7.20 10.58
C PHE A 175 -17.70 5.72 10.32
N TYR A 176 -18.98 5.31 10.42
CA TYR A 176 -19.38 3.98 9.94
C TYR A 176 -19.32 3.85 8.42
N LEU A 177 -19.42 4.95 7.66
CA LEU A 177 -19.25 4.90 6.20
C LEU A 177 -17.81 4.54 5.80
N PRO A 178 -16.76 5.20 6.31
CA PRO A 178 -15.38 4.74 6.16
C PRO A 178 -15.17 3.29 6.58
N ASN A 179 -15.84 2.84 7.65
CA ASN A 179 -15.74 1.43 8.09
C ASN A 179 -16.35 0.45 7.07
N ALA A 180 -17.51 0.79 6.50
CA ALA A 180 -18.14 0.00 5.44
C ALA A 180 -17.29 -0.02 4.17
N LEU A 181 -16.69 1.11 3.79
CA LEU A 181 -15.75 1.20 2.66
C LEU A 181 -14.51 0.33 2.90
N LEU A 182 -14.01 0.25 4.14
CA LEU A 182 -12.87 -0.60 4.50
C LEU A 182 -13.21 -2.09 4.38
N PHE A 183 -14.42 -2.48 4.77
CA PHE A 183 -14.91 -3.84 4.59
C PHE A 183 -15.10 -4.19 3.10
N LEU A 184 -15.67 -3.27 2.32
CA LEU A 184 -15.80 -3.41 0.87
C LEU A 184 -14.43 -3.50 0.19
N SER A 185 -13.46 -2.73 0.66
CA SER A 185 -12.07 -2.80 0.21
C SER A 185 -11.46 -4.17 0.47
N GLY A 186 -11.65 -4.74 1.67
CA GLY A 186 -11.22 -6.11 1.98
C GLY A 186 -11.84 -7.16 1.05
N ALA A 187 -13.14 -7.05 0.76
CA ALA A 187 -13.82 -7.93 -0.19
C ALA A 187 -13.30 -7.75 -1.63
N ALA A 188 -13.04 -6.50 -2.07
CA ALA A 188 -12.46 -6.21 -3.37
C ALA A 188 -11.04 -6.77 -3.50
N PHE A 189 -10.20 -6.67 -2.46
CA PHE A 189 -8.88 -7.28 -2.42
C PHE A 189 -8.94 -8.81 -2.45
N LEU A 190 -9.94 -9.41 -1.82
CA LEU A 190 -10.17 -10.85 -1.92
C LEU A 190 -10.56 -11.26 -3.36
N GLY A 191 -11.39 -10.44 -4.02
CA GLY A 191 -11.69 -10.61 -5.45
C GLY A 191 -10.43 -10.48 -6.32
N ALA A 192 -9.59 -9.48 -6.04
CA ALA A 192 -8.29 -9.32 -6.71
C ALA A 192 -7.37 -10.53 -6.45
N ALA A 193 -7.35 -11.09 -5.25
CA ALA A 193 -6.58 -12.30 -4.94
C ALA A 193 -7.02 -13.52 -5.77
N TYR A 194 -8.29 -13.58 -6.16
CA TYR A 194 -8.81 -14.63 -7.04
C TYR A 194 -8.41 -14.39 -8.51
N SER A 195 -8.48 -13.14 -9.00
CA SER A 195 -8.22 -12.78 -10.40
C SER A 195 -6.74 -12.61 -10.76
N LEU A 196 -5.92 -12.11 -9.84
CA LEU A 196 -4.47 -11.89 -9.99
C LEU A 196 -3.69 -13.05 -10.63
N PRO A 197 -3.86 -14.32 -10.23
CA PRO A 197 -3.17 -15.45 -10.85
C PRO A 197 -3.54 -15.71 -12.32
N ALA A 198 -4.72 -15.28 -12.77
CA ALA A 198 -5.10 -15.37 -14.18
C ALA A 198 -4.44 -14.26 -14.99
N ASP A 199 -4.35 -13.06 -14.42
CA ASP A 199 -3.74 -11.89 -15.05
C ASP A 199 -2.22 -12.05 -15.20
N LEU A 200 -1.55 -12.61 -14.20
CA LEU A 200 -0.12 -12.91 -14.25
C LEU A 200 0.22 -13.89 -15.38
N LYS A 201 -0.56 -14.97 -15.54
CA LYS A 201 -0.36 -15.94 -16.64
C LYS A 201 -0.54 -15.31 -18.02
N ARG A 202 -1.48 -14.38 -18.18
CA ARG A 202 -1.68 -13.66 -19.45
C ARG A 202 -0.49 -12.76 -19.77
N MET A 203 0.00 -12.02 -18.77
CA MET A 203 1.19 -11.17 -18.91
C MET A 203 2.45 -11.96 -19.26
N GLU A 204 2.66 -13.13 -18.66
CA GLU A 204 3.78 -14.02 -19.00
C GLU A 204 3.66 -14.53 -20.45
N ALA A 205 2.46 -14.93 -20.88
CA ALA A 205 2.22 -15.38 -22.25
C ALA A 205 2.46 -14.27 -23.29
N GLU A 206 2.01 -13.04 -23.02
CA GLU A 206 2.25 -11.89 -23.89
C GLU A 206 3.74 -11.52 -23.97
N LYS A 207 4.46 -11.54 -22.84
CA LYS A 207 5.92 -11.32 -22.83
C LYS A 207 6.65 -12.39 -23.61
N ALA A 208 6.26 -13.66 -23.46
CA ALA A 208 6.86 -14.78 -24.19
C ALA A 208 6.60 -14.67 -25.71
N ALA A 209 5.37 -14.32 -26.10
CA ALA A 209 5.01 -14.08 -27.49
C ALA A 209 5.81 -12.92 -28.09
N ALA A 210 5.87 -11.78 -27.41
CA ALA A 210 6.65 -10.62 -27.84
C ALA A 210 8.16 -10.93 -27.93
N GLU A 211 8.71 -11.75 -27.02
CA GLU A 211 10.10 -12.19 -27.10
C GLU A 211 10.33 -13.14 -28.28
N SER A 212 9.40 -14.05 -28.57
CA SER A 212 9.49 -14.91 -29.76
C SER A 212 9.44 -14.10 -31.07
N GLU A 213 8.52 -13.15 -31.20
CA GLU A 213 8.45 -12.26 -32.36
C GLU A 213 9.72 -11.40 -32.49
N ARG A 214 10.29 -10.94 -31.37
CA ARG A 214 11.55 -10.17 -31.37
C ARG A 214 12.74 -11.03 -31.79
N ARG A 215 12.77 -12.32 -31.42
CA ARG A 215 13.79 -13.28 -31.87
C ARG A 215 13.66 -13.61 -33.35
N GLU A 216 12.45 -13.74 -33.87
CA GLU A 216 12.21 -13.95 -35.31
C GLU A 216 12.57 -12.72 -36.15
N ARG A 217 12.32 -11.51 -35.63
CA ARG A 217 12.64 -10.25 -36.32
C ARG A 217 14.11 -9.85 -36.24
N SER A 218 14.90 -10.45 -35.34
CA SER A 218 16.35 -10.25 -35.29
C SER A 218 17.04 -11.19 -36.30
N PRO A 219 17.73 -10.68 -37.34
CA PRO A 219 18.40 -11.56 -38.28
C PRO A 219 19.48 -12.36 -37.53
N LYS A 220 19.47 -13.69 -37.69
CA LYS A 220 20.61 -14.53 -37.26
C LYS A 220 21.86 -13.94 -37.90
N PRO A 221 22.99 -13.79 -37.17
CA PRO A 221 24.26 -13.51 -37.83
C PRO A 221 24.50 -14.68 -38.79
N THR A 222 24.53 -14.39 -40.08
CA THR A 222 24.85 -15.36 -41.13
C THR A 222 26.23 -15.92 -40.81
N THR A 223 26.26 -17.06 -40.14
CA THR A 223 27.49 -17.83 -39.95
C THR A 223 27.68 -18.57 -41.28
N SER A 224 28.25 -17.88 -42.26
CA SER A 224 28.73 -18.52 -43.47
C SER A 224 29.96 -19.34 -43.11
N ALA A 225 29.77 -20.66 -43.11
CA ALA A 225 30.83 -21.64 -43.02
C ALA A 225 31.79 -21.51 -44.22
N THR A 226 33.10 -21.56 -43.95
CA THR A 226 34.03 -22.38 -44.73
C THR A 226 35.13 -22.88 -43.79
N ILE A 227 35.04 -24.15 -43.42
CA ILE A 227 36.14 -24.92 -42.84
C ILE A 227 37.11 -25.18 -43.99
N GLY A 228 38.31 -24.61 -43.92
CA GLY A 228 39.45 -25.03 -44.74
C GLY A 228 40.48 -25.70 -43.82
N PRO A 229 40.90 -26.95 -44.09
CA PRO A 229 42.01 -27.54 -43.34
C PRO A 229 43.31 -27.17 -44.04
N SER A 230 44.13 -26.32 -43.43
CA SER A 230 45.58 -26.35 -43.68
C SER A 230 46.32 -25.65 -42.55
N SER A 231 46.89 -26.44 -41.66
CA SER A 231 47.94 -26.01 -40.74
C SER A 231 48.99 -27.11 -40.72
N ALA A 232 50.07 -26.88 -41.46
CA ALA A 232 51.36 -27.54 -41.27
C ALA A 232 52.43 -26.43 -41.23
N ASN A 233 52.49 -25.80 -40.06
CA ASN A 233 53.64 -25.24 -39.37
C ASN A 233 55.03 -25.62 -39.94
N ILE A 234 55.87 -24.65 -40.36
CA ILE A 234 57.33 -24.56 -40.07
C ILE A 234 57.82 -23.11 -40.27
N GLY A 235 58.43 -22.51 -39.23
CA GLY A 235 59.48 -21.49 -39.39
C GLY A 235 59.39 -20.26 -38.46
N PRO A 236 60.24 -20.14 -37.42
CA PRO A 236 60.46 -18.89 -36.72
C PRO A 236 61.66 -18.14 -37.31
N GLN A 237 61.61 -16.80 -37.29
CA GLN A 237 62.74 -15.84 -37.24
C GLN A 237 62.58 -14.70 -38.25
N GLY A 238 62.70 -13.47 -37.75
CA GLY A 238 62.84 -12.29 -38.60
C GLY A 238 62.44 -10.99 -37.92
N ARG A 239 63.22 -10.56 -36.93
CA ARG A 239 63.19 -9.23 -36.33
C ARG A 239 63.86 -8.24 -37.28
N GLN A 240 63.13 -7.31 -37.90
CA GLN A 240 63.60 -6.00 -38.42
C GLN A 240 62.38 -5.05 -38.40
N ASN A 241 62.34 -4.07 -37.49
CA ASN A 241 62.85 -2.70 -37.65
C ASN A 241 62.27 -1.95 -38.85
N GLU A 242 61.53 -0.87 -38.57
CA GLU A 242 61.56 0.48 -39.20
C GLU A 242 60.21 1.18 -38.89
N ALA A 243 60.19 2.20 -38.02
CA ALA A 243 60.44 3.62 -38.29
C ALA A 243 59.11 4.36 -38.55
N PHE A 244 58.64 5.13 -37.55
CA PHE A 244 58.59 6.60 -37.58
C PHE A 244 57.56 7.18 -38.55
N GLU A 245 56.41 7.62 -38.02
CA GLU A 245 56.00 9.04 -37.88
C GLU A 245 54.86 9.17 -36.86
#